data_AF-F3Y7J3-F1
#
_entry.id   AF-F3Y7J3-F1
#
_cell.length_a   1.000
_cell.length_b   1.000
_cell.length_c   1.000
_cell.angle_alpha   90.00
_cell.angle_beta   90.00
_cell.angle_gamma   90.00
#
_symmetry.space_group_name_H-M   'P 1'
#
loop_
_entity.id
_entity.type
_entity.pdbx_description
1 polymer ?
#
loop_
_entity_poly.entity_id
_entity_poly.type
_entity_poly.pdbx_seq_one_letter_code
_entity_poly.pdbx_strand_id
1 'polypeptide(L)'
;MLYLFRLLLLLINIDQETVLNWFGIDDPTNKQFLQAADQGSELNISNFESSTEVSLETFRLIIEGLWEKVQDGLTLADIENVLFFILFIRFIILTFRYNLKTSFYITCIGLFAGYLWYRHLIDLVSMYRNVLLKLPFLNRLGMDAVQLRSLHRQMALTDLKLGENVNWYNPGQILYYGFTKGVVNVDSETGLRYYMDPISMIVSNLNEPLKSKVFPIYYSIYNEAIPKIYEIVSKFWNQLSGVAAYAIITRIGKRYCPYLIRWHWTFLLIIGLIEQILIYFIYRVYYFQSFVLIPQTKAYANYVDPSLILQMNLLNGIITCVVLAHIGFIIFGLFHAIWGQYFYVPFLVENTELHVGPRPANSIYSGGYTSWQDPKEKEKILNRVFPKLWYGWFGRGTNRTNPMLTNVTRLFKKIIKKFRKKF
;
A
#
# COMPACT_ATOMS: atom_id res chain seq x y z
N MET A 1 -17.24 -13.25 7.15
CA MET A 1 -18.11 -12.33 7.93
C MET A 1 -18.53 -12.91 9.27
N LEU A 2 -19.13 -14.12 9.35
CA LEU A 2 -19.50 -14.77 10.63
C LEU A 2 -18.32 -15.08 11.56
N TYR A 3 -17.19 -15.53 11.02
CA TYR A 3 -15.97 -15.79 11.80
C TYR A 3 -15.34 -14.53 12.41
N LEU A 4 -15.41 -13.39 11.72
CA LEU A 4 -14.88 -12.12 12.23
C LEU A 4 -15.69 -11.64 13.45
N PHE A 5 -17.02 -11.78 13.42
CA PHE A 5 -17.90 -11.44 14.54
C PHE A 5 -17.70 -12.36 15.76
N ARG A 6 -17.47 -13.66 15.53
CA ARG A 6 -17.14 -14.61 16.61
C ARG A 6 -15.76 -14.36 17.21
N LEU A 7 -14.77 -13.99 16.39
CA LEU A 7 -13.43 -13.60 16.83
C LEU A 7 -13.48 -12.35 17.73
N LEU A 8 -14.26 -11.35 17.31
CA LEU A 8 -14.40 -10.07 18.03
C LEU A 8 -15.07 -10.21 19.40
N LEU A 9 -15.88 -11.27 19.57
CA LEU A 9 -16.59 -11.61 20.80
C LEU A 9 -15.91 -12.73 21.60
N LEU A 10 -14.69 -13.15 21.24
CA LEU A 10 -13.93 -14.25 21.89
C LEU A 10 -14.71 -15.58 21.98
N LEU A 11 -15.63 -15.82 21.05
CA LEU A 11 -16.51 -17.02 21.00
C LEU A 11 -15.94 -18.12 20.08
N ILE A 12 -14.66 -18.06 19.74
CA ILE A 12 -13.97 -19.08 18.91
C ILE A 12 -13.07 -19.90 19.82
N ASN A 13 -13.19 -21.23 19.72
CA ASN A 13 -12.21 -22.13 20.32
C ASN A 13 -10.90 -22.01 19.52
N ILE A 14 -9.85 -21.48 20.16
CA ILE A 14 -8.57 -21.24 19.50
C ILE A 14 -7.75 -22.52 19.58
N ASP A 15 -7.98 -23.39 18.61
CA ASP A 15 -7.25 -24.66 18.47
C ASP A 15 -6.14 -24.54 17.41
N GLN A 16 -5.13 -25.43 17.44
CA GLN A 16 -3.97 -25.38 16.53
C GLN A 16 -4.37 -25.26 15.05
N GLU A 17 -5.36 -26.03 14.60
CA GLU A 17 -5.87 -26.01 13.23
C GLU A 17 -6.44 -24.62 12.84
N THR A 18 -7.13 -23.98 13.78
CA THR A 18 -7.70 -22.64 13.56
C THR A 18 -6.61 -21.60 13.34
N VAL A 19 -5.51 -21.70 14.11
CA VAL A 19 -4.36 -20.79 13.99
C VAL A 19 -3.59 -21.05 12.70
N LEU A 20 -3.33 -22.31 12.34
CA LEU A 20 -2.62 -22.66 11.10
C LEU A 20 -3.41 -22.23 9.85
N ASN A 21 -4.73 -22.38 9.86
CA ASN A 21 -5.62 -21.92 8.80
C ASN A 21 -5.60 -20.40 8.62
N TRP A 22 -5.45 -19.60 9.68
CA TRP A 22 -5.31 -18.13 9.53
C TRP A 22 -4.06 -17.71 8.76
N PHE A 23 -3.00 -18.51 8.86
CA PHE A 23 -1.78 -18.30 8.09
C PHE A 23 -1.78 -19.07 6.76
N GLY A 24 -2.84 -19.82 6.45
CA GLY A 24 -2.97 -20.68 5.28
C GLY A 24 -1.84 -21.71 5.19
N ILE A 25 -1.48 -22.31 6.33
CA ILE A 25 -0.49 -23.38 6.47
C ILE A 25 -1.28 -24.67 6.69
N ASP A 26 -1.12 -25.65 5.82
CA ASP A 26 -1.79 -26.94 6.01
C ASP A 26 -1.19 -27.67 7.20
N ASP A 27 -2.04 -28.15 8.11
CA ASP A 27 -1.61 -29.00 9.22
C ASP A 27 -0.91 -30.26 8.64
N PRO A 28 0.26 -30.66 9.16
CA PRO A 28 0.91 -31.91 8.74
C PRO A 28 -0.02 -33.13 8.79
N THR A 29 -0.99 -33.13 9.71
CA THR A 29 -2.03 -34.16 9.84
C THR A 29 -2.98 -34.15 8.63
N ASN A 30 -3.31 -32.96 8.09
CA ASN A 30 -4.11 -32.81 6.87
C ASN A 30 -3.32 -33.12 5.58
N LYS A 31 -2.01 -32.84 5.52
CA LYS A 31 -1.14 -33.28 4.42
C LYS A 31 -1.04 -34.81 4.36
N GLN A 32 -0.92 -35.47 5.52
CA GLN A 32 -0.95 -36.93 5.62
C GLN A 32 -2.32 -37.51 5.21
N PHE A 33 -3.42 -36.84 5.56
CA PHE A 33 -4.77 -37.19 5.12
C PHE A 33 -4.93 -37.13 3.59
N LEU A 34 -4.50 -36.04 2.94
CA LEU A 34 -4.55 -35.90 1.47
C LEU A 34 -3.70 -36.96 0.77
N GLN A 35 -2.51 -37.27 1.31
CA GLN A 35 -1.64 -38.33 0.77
C GLN A 35 -2.20 -39.74 1.01
N ALA A 36 -2.85 -40.00 2.14
CA ALA A 36 -3.48 -41.29 2.46
C ALA A 36 -4.80 -41.52 1.68
N ALA A 37 -5.53 -40.44 1.38
CA ALA A 37 -6.72 -40.45 0.54
C ALA A 37 -6.38 -40.66 -0.94
N ASP A 38 -5.32 -40.03 -1.46
CA ASP A 38 -4.80 -40.28 -2.82
C ASP A 38 -4.24 -41.70 -2.99
N GLN A 39 -3.81 -42.35 -1.90
CA GLN A 39 -3.28 -43.71 -1.90
C GLN A 39 -4.32 -44.81 -1.58
N GLY A 40 -5.60 -44.45 -1.41
CA GLY A 40 -6.71 -45.41 -1.31
C GLY A 40 -6.69 -46.31 -0.06
N SER A 41 -6.15 -45.83 1.07
CA SER A 41 -6.13 -46.58 2.33
C SER A 41 -7.38 -46.33 3.18
N GLU A 42 -7.98 -47.39 3.75
CA GLU A 42 -9.13 -47.29 4.67
C GLU A 42 -8.73 -46.55 5.96
N LEU A 43 -9.40 -45.42 6.23
CA LEU A 43 -9.14 -44.56 7.38
C LEU A 43 -9.90 -45.06 8.62
N ASN A 44 -9.16 -45.46 9.67
CA ASN A 44 -9.73 -45.71 10.99
C ASN A 44 -10.10 -44.37 11.68
N ILE A 45 -11.40 -44.08 11.76
CA ILE A 45 -12.00 -42.85 12.30
C ILE A 45 -11.85 -42.74 13.85
N SER A 46 -11.21 -43.70 14.51
CA SER A 46 -11.17 -43.80 15.98
C SER A 46 -9.88 -43.27 16.65
N ASN A 47 -8.85 -42.88 15.90
CA ASN A 47 -7.60 -42.32 16.46
C ASN A 47 -7.54 -40.78 16.46
N PHE A 48 -8.68 -40.12 16.24
CA PHE A 48 -8.74 -38.67 16.18
C PHE A 48 -8.78 -38.08 17.60
N GLU A 49 -7.61 -37.83 18.17
CA GLU A 49 -7.50 -36.90 19.30
C GLU A 49 -7.87 -35.49 18.83
N SER A 50 -8.73 -34.85 19.61
CA SER A 50 -9.18 -33.48 19.44
C SER A 50 -8.00 -32.53 19.23
N SER A 51 -8.14 -31.66 18.23
CA SER A 51 -7.30 -30.50 17.93
C SER A 51 -6.44 -30.06 19.12
N THR A 52 -5.11 -30.24 19.00
CA THR A 52 -4.18 -29.95 20.07
C THR A 52 -4.25 -28.47 20.47
N GLU A 53 -4.20 -28.20 21.77
CA GLU A 53 -4.04 -26.84 22.29
C GLU A 53 -2.79 -26.18 21.66
N VAL A 54 -2.85 -24.86 21.48
CA VAL A 54 -1.75 -24.07 20.89
C VAL A 54 -0.45 -24.33 21.66
N SER A 55 0.47 -25.07 21.05
CA SER A 55 1.72 -25.51 21.67
C SER A 55 2.94 -24.86 21.02
N LEU A 56 4.13 -25.12 21.57
CA LEU A 56 5.40 -24.70 20.95
C LEU A 56 5.62 -25.34 19.57
N GLU A 57 5.05 -26.52 19.32
CA GLU A 57 5.12 -27.18 18.02
C GLU A 57 4.27 -26.44 16.99
N THR A 58 3.09 -25.94 17.38
CA THR A 58 2.27 -25.05 16.54
C THR A 58 3.06 -23.81 16.13
N PHE A 59 3.83 -23.21 17.05
CA PHE A 59 4.67 -22.05 16.74
C PHE A 59 5.82 -22.37 15.78
N ARG A 60 6.44 -23.55 15.93
CA ARG A 60 7.46 -24.04 15.00
C ARG A 60 6.89 -24.24 13.59
N LEU A 61 5.74 -24.90 13.48
CA LEU A 61 5.03 -25.11 12.21
C LEU A 61 4.64 -23.77 11.55
N ILE A 62 4.24 -22.77 12.34
CA ILE A 62 3.98 -21.42 11.83
C ILE A 62 5.26 -20.80 11.25
N ILE A 63 6.41 -20.92 11.94
CA ILE A 63 7.69 -20.38 11.44
C ILE A 63 8.11 -21.09 10.15
N GLU A 64 8.04 -22.42 10.11
CA GLU A 64 8.43 -23.22 8.94
C GLU A 64 7.51 -22.92 7.75
N GLY A 65 6.19 -22.89 7.94
CA GLY A 65 5.23 -22.57 6.88
C GLY A 65 5.31 -21.12 6.40
N LEU A 66 5.60 -20.15 7.28
CA LEU A 66 5.88 -18.77 6.86
C LEU A 66 7.20 -18.67 6.08
N TRP A 67 8.21 -19.47 6.44
CA TRP A 67 9.48 -19.49 5.72
C TRP A 67 9.33 -20.05 4.30
N GLU A 68 8.57 -21.13 4.13
CA GLU A 68 8.23 -21.68 2.79
C GLU A 68 7.48 -20.65 1.94
N LYS A 69 6.47 -19.95 2.50
CA LYS A 69 5.76 -18.88 1.78
C LYS A 69 6.66 -17.71 1.39
N VAL A 70 7.64 -17.35 2.21
CA VAL A 70 8.60 -16.27 1.90
C VAL A 70 9.55 -16.68 0.76
N GLN A 71 9.91 -17.95 0.63
CA GLN A 71 10.77 -18.43 -0.46
C GLN A 71 10.12 -18.26 -1.84
N ASP A 72 8.82 -18.42 -1.91
CA ASP A 72 8.03 -18.26 -3.13
C ASP A 72 7.69 -16.79 -3.48
N GLY A 73 8.05 -15.84 -2.61
CA GLY A 73 7.78 -14.41 -2.76
C GLY A 73 6.46 -13.96 -2.12
N LEU A 74 6.47 -12.74 -1.55
CA LEU A 74 5.31 -12.15 -0.86
C LEU A 74 4.24 -11.67 -1.85
N THR A 75 2.98 -12.04 -1.60
CA THR A 75 1.81 -11.46 -2.30
C THR A 75 1.35 -10.18 -1.64
N LEU A 76 0.53 -9.37 -2.33
CA LEU A 76 -0.10 -8.21 -1.72
C LEU A 76 -1.04 -8.60 -0.57
N ALA A 77 -1.72 -9.74 -0.68
CA ALA A 77 -2.60 -10.27 0.37
C ALA A 77 -1.81 -10.65 1.64
N ASP A 78 -0.61 -11.23 1.48
CA ASP A 78 0.26 -11.55 2.62
C ASP A 78 0.69 -10.27 3.34
N ILE A 79 1.03 -9.23 2.59
CA ILE A 79 1.35 -7.91 3.16
C ILE A 79 0.14 -7.41 3.95
N GLU A 80 -1.06 -7.34 3.34
CA GLU A 80 -2.29 -6.91 4.00
C GLU A 80 -2.56 -7.68 5.32
N ASN A 81 -2.43 -9.00 5.31
CA ASN A 81 -2.63 -9.84 6.49
C ASN A 81 -1.67 -9.46 7.63
N VAL A 82 -0.38 -9.26 7.31
CA VAL A 82 0.61 -8.80 8.30
C VAL A 82 0.26 -7.42 8.83
N LEU A 83 -0.20 -6.49 7.97
CA LEU A 83 -0.62 -5.16 8.38
C LEU A 83 -1.82 -5.20 9.34
N PHE A 84 -2.84 -6.00 9.03
CA PHE A 84 -4.02 -6.18 9.88
C PHE A 84 -3.66 -6.80 11.21
N PHE A 85 -2.78 -7.81 11.22
CA PHE A 85 -2.28 -8.43 12.44
C PHE A 85 -1.56 -7.42 13.35
N ILE A 86 -0.67 -6.61 12.77
CA ILE A 86 0.03 -5.56 13.51
C ILE A 86 -0.95 -4.52 14.08
N LEU A 87 -1.93 -4.08 13.27
CA LEU A 87 -2.97 -3.13 13.71
C LEU A 87 -3.79 -3.69 14.88
N PHE A 88 -4.13 -4.98 14.83
CA PHE A 88 -4.87 -5.66 15.88
C PHE A 88 -4.07 -5.74 17.19
N ILE A 89 -2.80 -6.19 17.14
CA ILE A 89 -1.91 -6.19 18.31
C ILE A 89 -1.78 -4.78 18.89
N ARG A 90 -1.57 -3.79 18.02
CA ARG A 90 -1.48 -2.39 18.43
C ARG A 90 -2.75 -1.93 19.16
N PHE A 91 -3.92 -2.26 18.64
CA PHE A 91 -5.20 -1.93 19.26
C PHE A 91 -5.36 -2.54 20.65
N ILE A 92 -4.96 -3.81 20.83
CA ILE A 92 -4.94 -4.48 22.14
C ILE A 92 -4.04 -3.70 23.12
N ILE A 93 -2.80 -3.42 22.73
CA ILE A 93 -1.84 -2.70 23.59
C ILE A 93 -2.37 -1.31 23.98
N LEU A 94 -2.97 -0.59 23.03
CA LEU A 94 -3.54 0.73 23.31
C LEU A 94 -4.77 0.64 24.23
N THR A 95 -5.60 -0.40 24.09
CA THR A 95 -6.78 -0.62 24.94
C THR A 95 -6.42 -0.89 26.40
N PHE A 96 -5.26 -1.51 26.68
CA PHE A 96 -4.76 -1.62 28.05
C PHE A 96 -4.16 -0.32 28.60
N ARG A 97 -3.61 0.54 27.73
CA ARG A 97 -2.95 1.79 28.14
C ARG A 97 -3.92 2.96 28.29
N TYR A 98 -5.01 2.96 27.54
CA TYR A 98 -6.00 4.03 27.45
C TYR A 98 -7.42 3.43 27.53
N ASN A 99 -8.45 4.22 27.19
CA ASN A 99 -9.82 3.73 27.10
C ASN A 99 -10.14 3.20 25.69
N LEU A 100 -11.05 2.23 25.58
CA LEU A 100 -11.44 1.59 24.31
C LEU A 100 -11.79 2.61 23.21
N LYS A 101 -12.56 3.66 23.53
CA LYS A 101 -12.91 4.73 22.59
C LYS A 101 -11.68 5.48 22.06
N THR A 102 -10.75 5.87 22.94
CA THR A 102 -9.54 6.60 22.56
C THR A 102 -8.60 5.71 21.75
N SER A 103 -8.46 4.45 22.16
CA SER A 103 -7.65 3.45 21.47
C SER A 103 -8.17 3.20 20.06
N PHE A 104 -9.48 3.10 19.89
CA PHE A 104 -10.11 2.96 18.59
C PHE A 104 -9.78 4.15 17.67
N TYR A 105 -9.97 5.39 18.13
CA TYR A 105 -9.62 6.57 17.33
C TYR A 105 -8.13 6.60 16.94
N ILE A 106 -7.22 6.32 17.87
CA ILE A 106 -5.78 6.30 17.58
C ILE A 106 -5.42 5.22 16.55
N THR A 107 -6.05 4.04 16.64
CA THR A 107 -5.86 2.96 15.66
C THR A 107 -6.41 3.35 14.29
N CYS A 108 -7.59 3.97 14.20
CA CYS A 108 -8.15 4.45 12.93
C CYS A 108 -7.25 5.50 12.25
N ILE A 109 -6.66 6.41 13.02
CA ILE A 109 -5.70 7.39 12.49
C ILE A 109 -4.47 6.70 11.92
N GLY A 110 -3.97 5.66 12.60
CA GLY A 110 -2.87 4.83 12.12
C GLY A 110 -3.22 4.04 10.85
N LEU A 111 -4.42 3.48 10.80
CA LEU A 111 -4.93 2.76 9.63
C LEU A 111 -5.01 3.69 8.41
N PHE A 112 -5.56 4.90 8.57
CA PHE A 112 -5.63 5.88 7.48
C PHE A 112 -4.23 6.30 7.00
N ALA A 113 -3.30 6.52 7.92
CA ALA A 113 -1.94 6.86 7.54
C ALA A 113 -1.22 5.69 6.85
N GLY A 114 -1.42 4.45 7.33
CA GLY A 114 -0.94 3.24 6.69
C GLY A 114 -1.55 3.03 5.30
N TYR A 115 -2.84 3.34 5.12
CA TYR A 115 -3.52 3.26 3.83
C TYR A 115 -2.86 4.16 2.76
N LEU A 116 -2.39 5.36 3.13
CA LEU A 116 -1.65 6.23 2.20
C LEU A 116 -0.37 5.55 1.68
N TRP A 117 0.40 4.94 2.58
CA TRP A 117 1.61 4.20 2.22
C TRP A 117 1.31 2.93 1.43
N TYR A 118 0.22 2.24 1.76
CA TYR A 118 -0.20 1.04 1.05
C TYR A 118 -0.64 1.36 -0.38
N ARG A 119 -1.38 2.46 -0.56
CA ARG A 119 -1.74 2.94 -1.90
C ARG A 119 -0.50 3.28 -2.72
N HIS A 120 0.45 3.98 -2.11
CA HIS A 120 1.73 4.30 -2.73
C HIS A 120 2.54 3.05 -3.08
N LEU A 121 2.54 2.02 -2.22
CA LEU A 121 3.15 0.73 -2.51
C LEU A 121 2.55 0.08 -3.76
N ILE A 122 1.21 0.05 -3.88
CA ILE A 122 0.53 -0.49 -5.07
C ILE A 122 0.97 0.26 -6.33
N ASP A 123 1.00 1.60 -6.27
CA ASP A 123 1.43 2.43 -7.40
C ASP A 123 2.90 2.13 -7.77
N LEU A 124 3.78 1.98 -6.79
CA LEU A 124 5.19 1.65 -6.99
C LEU A 124 5.39 0.25 -7.60
N VAL A 125 4.69 -0.76 -7.08
CA VAL A 125 4.74 -2.13 -7.60
C VAL A 125 4.20 -2.17 -9.04
N SER A 126 3.12 -1.42 -9.32
CA SER A 126 2.58 -1.27 -10.67
C SER A 126 3.58 -0.64 -11.65
N MET A 127 4.35 0.36 -11.19
CA MET A 127 5.45 0.94 -11.98
C MET A 127 6.58 -0.09 -12.20
N TYR A 128 7.06 -0.78 -11.17
CA TYR A 128 8.15 -1.74 -11.34
C TYR A 128 7.75 -3.09 -11.94
N ARG A 129 6.48 -3.33 -12.26
CA ARG A 129 5.94 -4.63 -12.73
C ARG A 129 6.84 -5.41 -13.68
N ASN A 130 7.29 -4.79 -14.78
CA ASN A 130 8.10 -5.46 -15.80
C ASN A 130 9.47 -5.92 -15.26
N VAL A 131 9.98 -5.23 -14.24
CA VAL A 131 11.22 -5.56 -13.54
C VAL A 131 10.96 -6.61 -12.47
N LEU A 132 9.88 -6.47 -11.69
CA LEU A 132 9.52 -7.40 -10.61
C LEU A 132 9.28 -8.82 -11.11
N LEU A 133 8.66 -8.98 -12.29
CA LEU A 133 8.46 -10.30 -12.92
C LEU A 133 9.76 -11.06 -13.21
N LYS A 134 10.90 -10.35 -13.30
CA LYS A 134 12.22 -10.97 -13.52
C LYS A 134 12.95 -11.31 -12.22
N LEU A 135 12.49 -10.80 -11.07
CA LEU A 135 13.13 -11.02 -9.79
C LEU A 135 12.44 -12.18 -9.06
N PRO A 136 13.13 -13.28 -8.71
CA PRO A 136 12.48 -14.48 -8.18
C PRO A 136 11.67 -14.20 -6.92
N PHE A 137 12.22 -13.44 -5.96
CA PHE A 137 11.57 -13.12 -4.69
C PHE A 137 10.40 -12.12 -4.80
N LEU A 138 10.28 -11.38 -5.91
CA LEU A 138 9.26 -10.35 -6.11
C LEU A 138 8.31 -10.68 -7.28
N ASN A 139 8.45 -11.85 -7.88
CA ASN A 139 7.69 -12.24 -9.06
C ASN A 139 6.18 -12.28 -8.74
N ARG A 140 5.79 -12.92 -7.63
CA ARG A 140 4.39 -12.97 -7.17
C ARG A 140 3.78 -11.58 -6.98
N LEU A 141 4.52 -10.67 -6.33
CA LEU A 141 4.13 -9.26 -6.18
C LEU A 141 3.92 -8.56 -7.54
N GLY A 142 4.79 -8.85 -8.51
CA GLY A 142 4.66 -8.37 -9.89
C GLY A 142 3.43 -8.92 -10.60
N MET A 143 3.11 -10.21 -10.40
CA MET A 143 1.93 -10.87 -10.95
C MET A 143 0.63 -10.28 -10.39
N ASP A 144 0.57 -10.03 -9.08
CA ASP A 144 -0.58 -9.37 -8.44
C ASP A 144 -0.83 -7.99 -9.05
N ALA A 145 0.23 -7.23 -9.34
CA ALA A 145 0.09 -5.92 -9.99
C ALA A 145 -0.37 -6.01 -11.46
N VAL A 146 -0.01 -7.07 -12.19
CA VAL A 146 -0.60 -7.35 -13.52
C VAL A 146 -2.10 -7.59 -13.37
N GLN A 147 -2.50 -8.45 -12.43
CA GLN A 147 -3.88 -8.86 -12.19
C GLN A 147 -4.75 -7.68 -11.72
N LEU A 148 -4.28 -6.87 -10.78
CA LEU A 148 -5.01 -5.68 -10.33
C LEU A 148 -5.28 -4.70 -11.47
N ARG A 149 -4.33 -4.53 -12.40
CA ARG A 149 -4.51 -3.65 -13.55
C ARG A 149 -5.45 -4.26 -14.60
N SER A 150 -5.38 -5.57 -14.82
CA SER A 150 -6.32 -6.24 -15.72
C SER A 150 -7.73 -6.19 -15.16
N LEU A 151 -7.90 -6.36 -13.84
CA LEU A 151 -9.17 -6.18 -13.14
C LEU A 151 -9.67 -4.75 -13.23
N HIS A 152 -8.82 -3.73 -13.05
CA HIS A 152 -9.24 -2.34 -13.21
C HIS A 152 -9.63 -2.01 -14.65
N ARG A 153 -8.89 -2.53 -15.64
CA ARG A 153 -9.22 -2.38 -17.06
C ARG A 153 -10.51 -3.13 -17.42
N GLN A 154 -10.68 -4.34 -16.91
CA GLN A 154 -11.91 -5.11 -17.06
C GLN A 154 -13.06 -4.40 -16.39
N MET A 155 -12.90 -3.89 -15.17
CA MET A 155 -13.89 -3.10 -14.44
C MET A 155 -14.29 -1.86 -15.21
N ALA A 156 -13.34 -1.10 -15.77
CA ALA A 156 -13.64 0.04 -16.63
C ALA A 156 -14.38 -0.37 -17.92
N LEU A 157 -14.05 -1.54 -18.49
CA LEU A 157 -14.73 -2.08 -19.68
C LEU A 157 -16.10 -2.68 -19.36
N THR A 158 -16.30 -3.28 -18.18
CA THR A 158 -17.59 -3.72 -17.68
C THR A 158 -18.42 -2.54 -17.20
N ASP A 159 -17.85 -1.48 -16.64
CA ASP A 159 -18.57 -0.24 -16.31
C ASP A 159 -19.03 0.49 -17.60
N LEU A 160 -18.28 0.31 -18.70
CA LEU A 160 -18.70 0.75 -20.05
C LEU A 160 -19.76 -0.17 -20.68
N LYS A 161 -19.77 -1.48 -20.37
CA LYS A 161 -20.74 -2.46 -20.91
C LYS A 161 -22.00 -2.65 -20.06
N LEU A 162 -21.90 -2.50 -18.75
CA LEU A 162 -22.93 -2.67 -17.74
C LEU A 162 -23.16 -1.30 -17.12
N GLY A 163 -23.88 -0.45 -17.83
CA GLY A 163 -24.20 0.89 -17.35
C GLY A 163 -25.08 0.93 -16.09
N GLU A 164 -25.24 -0.12 -15.29
CA GLU A 164 -26.36 -0.21 -14.34
C GLU A 164 -26.01 -0.54 -12.89
N ASN A 165 -24.81 -1.01 -12.54
CA ASN A 165 -24.53 -1.45 -11.16
C ASN A 165 -23.40 -0.68 -10.49
N VAL A 166 -23.60 0.63 -10.27
CA VAL A 166 -22.78 1.37 -9.32
C VAL A 166 -23.24 1.03 -7.90
N ASN A 167 -22.47 0.20 -7.21
CA ASN A 167 -22.77 -0.23 -5.84
C ASN A 167 -22.73 0.96 -4.86
N TRP A 168 -23.65 1.01 -3.89
CA TRP A 168 -23.81 2.10 -2.89
C TRP A 168 -22.56 2.44 -2.06
N TYR A 169 -21.59 1.52 -2.00
CA TYR A 169 -20.39 1.64 -1.16
C TYR A 169 -19.39 2.70 -1.62
N ASN A 170 -19.51 3.27 -2.83
CA ASN A 170 -18.68 4.38 -3.31
C ASN A 170 -19.53 5.62 -3.67
N PRO A 171 -19.99 6.40 -2.67
CA PRO A 171 -20.93 7.50 -2.89
C PRO A 171 -20.37 8.60 -3.82
N GLY A 172 -19.05 8.81 -3.82
CA GLY A 172 -18.41 9.76 -4.74
C GLY A 172 -18.47 9.31 -6.19
N GLN A 173 -18.30 8.01 -6.45
CA GLN A 173 -18.45 7.43 -7.78
C GLN A 173 -19.90 7.42 -8.24
N ILE A 174 -20.88 7.22 -7.34
CA ILE A 174 -22.31 7.33 -7.67
C ILE A 174 -22.69 8.75 -8.05
N LEU A 175 -22.22 9.75 -7.30
CA LEU A 175 -22.47 11.16 -7.62
C LEU A 175 -21.81 11.55 -8.94
N TYR A 176 -20.56 11.15 -9.14
CA TYR A 176 -19.85 11.38 -10.39
C TYR A 176 -20.54 10.69 -11.57
N TYR A 177 -20.93 9.42 -11.40
CA TYR A 177 -21.58 8.62 -12.44
C TYR A 177 -23.00 9.10 -12.76
N GLY A 178 -23.78 9.46 -11.73
CA GLY A 178 -25.11 10.05 -11.91
C GLY A 178 -25.03 11.38 -12.64
N PHE A 179 -24.04 12.22 -12.30
CA PHE A 179 -23.79 13.47 -13.00
C PHE A 179 -23.33 13.23 -14.45
N THR A 180 -22.39 12.31 -14.69
CA THR A 180 -21.88 12.05 -16.05
C THR A 180 -22.90 11.35 -16.93
N LYS A 181 -23.72 10.42 -16.42
CA LYS A 181 -24.85 9.84 -17.16
C LYS A 181 -25.93 10.86 -17.51
N GLY A 182 -26.13 11.88 -16.66
CA GLY A 182 -27.04 12.98 -16.95
C GLY A 182 -26.56 13.88 -18.09
N VAL A 183 -25.27 13.83 -18.44
CA VAL A 183 -24.65 14.68 -19.47
C VAL A 183 -24.27 13.87 -20.72
N VAL A 184 -23.90 12.59 -20.56
CA VAL A 184 -23.37 11.72 -21.61
C VAL A 184 -24.06 10.36 -21.55
N ASN A 185 -24.74 10.00 -22.63
CA ASN A 185 -25.23 8.66 -22.89
C ASN A 185 -24.24 7.91 -23.78
N VAL A 186 -23.91 6.67 -23.46
CA VAL A 186 -23.03 5.84 -24.28
C VAL A 186 -23.87 4.68 -24.81
N ASP A 187 -23.94 4.54 -26.12
CA ASP A 187 -24.62 3.40 -26.73
C ASP A 187 -23.81 2.12 -26.47
N SER A 188 -24.48 1.14 -25.87
CA SER A 188 -23.91 -0.13 -25.44
C SER A 188 -23.42 -1.00 -26.60
N GLU A 189 -23.96 -0.82 -27.80
CA GLU A 189 -23.62 -1.65 -28.96
C GLU A 189 -22.50 -1.04 -29.80
N THR A 190 -22.52 0.28 -30.00
CA THR A 190 -21.54 0.98 -30.85
C THR A 190 -20.38 1.62 -30.07
N GLY A 191 -20.54 1.82 -28.76
CA GLY A 191 -19.57 2.53 -27.92
C GLY A 191 -19.48 4.04 -28.19
N LEU A 192 -20.37 4.58 -29.01
CA LEU A 192 -20.43 6.00 -29.34
C LEU A 192 -21.02 6.80 -28.18
N ARG A 193 -20.45 7.97 -27.90
CA ARG A 193 -20.86 8.87 -26.83
C ARG A 193 -21.76 9.96 -27.39
N TYR A 194 -22.98 10.02 -26.88
CA TYR A 194 -23.97 11.05 -27.17
C TYR A 194 -24.08 11.99 -25.97
N TYR A 195 -24.01 13.29 -26.19
CA TYR A 195 -24.29 14.25 -25.13
C TYR A 195 -25.80 14.46 -25.06
N MET A 196 -26.37 14.44 -23.85
CA MET A 196 -27.78 14.78 -23.67
C MET A 196 -27.94 16.30 -23.81
N ASP A 197 -28.81 16.71 -24.73
CA ASP A 197 -28.94 18.10 -25.14
C ASP A 197 -30.31 18.69 -24.74
N PRO A 198 -30.44 19.24 -23.51
CA PRO A 198 -31.69 19.84 -23.08
C PRO A 198 -31.99 21.18 -23.78
N ILE A 199 -30.99 21.81 -24.41
CA ILE A 199 -31.12 23.13 -25.05
C ILE A 199 -31.69 22.98 -26.47
N SER A 200 -31.52 21.80 -27.08
CA SER A 200 -31.99 21.50 -28.44
C SER A 200 -33.48 21.74 -28.63
N MET A 201 -34.30 21.47 -27.60
CA MET A 201 -35.75 21.68 -27.61
C MET A 201 -36.14 23.16 -27.64
N ILE A 202 -35.32 24.03 -27.04
CA ILE A 202 -35.53 25.48 -27.06
C ILE A 202 -35.10 26.04 -28.41
N VAL A 203 -33.95 25.58 -28.92
CA VAL A 203 -33.38 26.02 -30.20
C VAL A 203 -34.24 25.58 -31.39
N SER A 204 -34.88 24.40 -31.30
CA SER A 204 -35.78 23.90 -32.34
C SER A 204 -37.10 24.67 -32.44
N ASN A 205 -37.55 25.31 -31.35
CA ASN A 205 -38.79 26.08 -31.25
C ASN A 205 -38.64 27.58 -31.63
N LEU A 206 -37.47 27.99 -32.15
CA LEU A 206 -37.23 29.36 -32.61
C LEU A 206 -37.88 29.63 -33.98
N ASN A 207 -38.32 30.87 -34.20
CA ASN A 207 -38.82 31.33 -35.50
C ASN A 207 -37.74 31.17 -36.60
N GLU A 208 -38.15 30.76 -37.80
CA GLU A 208 -37.26 30.46 -38.96
C GLU A 208 -36.15 31.51 -39.27
N PRO A 209 -36.39 32.84 -39.25
CA PRO A 209 -35.33 33.81 -39.51
C PRO A 209 -34.26 33.88 -38.41
N LEU A 210 -34.60 33.50 -37.17
CA LEU A 210 -33.65 33.40 -36.05
C LEU A 210 -32.96 32.03 -36.03
N LYS A 211 -33.70 30.98 -36.35
CA LYS A 211 -33.24 29.58 -36.38
C LYS A 211 -32.03 29.39 -37.31
N SER A 212 -32.08 29.94 -38.51
CA SER A 212 -30.99 29.86 -39.49
C SER A 212 -29.69 30.55 -39.05
N LYS A 213 -29.77 31.58 -38.20
CA LYS A 213 -28.60 32.26 -37.62
C LYS A 213 -28.06 31.55 -36.37
N VAL A 214 -28.96 30.97 -35.57
CA VAL A 214 -28.61 30.34 -34.28
C VAL A 214 -28.07 28.92 -34.46
N PHE A 215 -28.58 28.14 -35.43
CA PHE A 215 -28.19 26.74 -35.64
C PHE A 215 -26.68 26.52 -35.83
N PRO A 216 -25.98 27.27 -36.71
CA PRO A 216 -24.53 27.08 -36.89
C PRO A 216 -23.73 27.37 -35.62
N ILE A 217 -24.10 28.44 -34.91
CA ILE A 217 -23.45 28.85 -33.66
C ILE A 217 -23.69 27.80 -32.58
N TYR A 218 -24.93 27.35 -32.46
CA TYR A 218 -25.36 26.34 -31.52
C TYR A 218 -24.60 25.02 -31.67
N TYR A 219 -24.59 24.46 -32.89
CA TYR A 219 -23.91 23.19 -33.15
C TYR A 219 -22.38 23.33 -33.07
N SER A 220 -21.80 24.48 -33.40
CA SER A 220 -20.37 24.74 -33.18
C SER A 220 -20.04 24.74 -31.69
N ILE A 221 -20.86 25.38 -30.84
CA ILE A 221 -20.66 25.34 -29.38
C ILE A 221 -20.84 23.92 -28.85
N TYR A 222 -21.91 23.23 -29.25
CA TYR A 222 -22.29 21.94 -28.66
C TYR A 222 -21.39 20.78 -29.10
N ASN A 223 -21.07 20.69 -30.40
CA ASN A 223 -20.28 19.57 -30.93
C ASN A 223 -18.78 19.81 -30.84
N GLU A 224 -18.33 21.06 -30.79
CA GLU A 224 -16.90 21.38 -30.84
C GLU A 224 -16.40 22.04 -29.55
N ALA A 225 -17.01 23.13 -29.09
CA ALA A 225 -16.49 23.88 -27.95
C ALA A 225 -16.67 23.13 -26.61
N ILE A 226 -17.89 22.65 -26.31
CA ILE A 226 -18.21 21.96 -25.06
C ILE A 226 -17.35 20.69 -24.87
N PRO A 227 -17.24 19.78 -25.86
CA PRO A 227 -16.42 18.57 -25.70
C PRO A 227 -14.94 18.89 -25.51
N LYS A 228 -14.40 19.87 -26.26
CA LYS A 228 -13.00 20.32 -26.09
C LYS A 228 -12.76 20.91 -24.69
N ILE A 229 -13.66 21.77 -24.20
CA ILE A 229 -13.57 22.36 -22.86
C ILE A 229 -13.67 21.26 -21.80
N TYR A 230 -14.63 20.35 -21.92
CA TYR A 230 -14.80 19.23 -21.00
C TYR A 230 -13.56 18.34 -20.97
N GLU A 231 -12.98 18.01 -22.13
CA GLU A 231 -11.77 17.21 -22.21
C GLU A 231 -10.57 17.93 -21.56
N ILE A 232 -10.41 19.22 -21.79
CA ILE A 232 -9.36 20.05 -21.16
C ILE A 232 -9.55 20.07 -19.64
N VAL A 233 -10.76 20.37 -19.16
CA VAL A 233 -11.08 20.43 -17.73
C VAL A 233 -10.90 19.06 -17.07
N SER A 234 -11.34 17.99 -17.73
CA SER A 234 -11.17 16.62 -17.23
C SER A 234 -9.70 16.23 -17.13
N LYS A 235 -8.90 16.49 -18.18
CA LYS A 235 -7.44 16.24 -18.16
C LYS A 235 -6.76 17.06 -17.06
N PHE A 236 -7.10 18.34 -16.94
CA PHE A 236 -6.57 19.23 -15.91
C PHE A 236 -6.94 18.74 -14.51
N TRP A 237 -8.19 18.39 -14.26
CA TRP A 237 -8.66 17.88 -12.97
C TRP A 237 -8.03 16.54 -12.62
N ASN A 238 -7.87 15.62 -13.59
CA ASN A 238 -7.20 14.35 -13.36
C ASN A 238 -5.73 14.54 -12.94
N GLN A 239 -5.05 15.58 -13.43
CA GLN A 239 -3.68 15.90 -13.05
C GLN A 239 -3.62 16.64 -11.69
N LEU A 240 -4.55 17.54 -11.40
CA LEU A 240 -4.49 18.41 -10.22
C LEU A 240 -5.18 17.83 -8.98
N SER A 241 -6.20 16.98 -9.15
CA SER A 241 -7.10 16.54 -8.08
C SER A 241 -6.37 15.91 -6.88
N GLY A 242 -5.29 15.15 -7.11
CA GLY A 242 -4.48 14.58 -6.02
C GLY A 242 -3.79 15.64 -5.16
N VAL A 243 -3.19 16.66 -5.80
CA VAL A 243 -2.51 17.77 -5.12
C VAL A 243 -3.54 18.71 -4.46
N ALA A 244 -4.67 18.96 -5.12
CA ALA A 244 -5.77 19.75 -4.57
C ALA A 244 -6.38 19.08 -3.33
N ALA A 245 -6.62 17.76 -3.36
CA ALA A 245 -7.10 17.00 -2.21
C ALA A 245 -6.13 17.09 -1.04
N TYR A 246 -4.82 16.94 -1.30
CA TYR A 246 -3.79 17.17 -0.28
C TYR A 246 -3.88 18.58 0.30
N ALA A 247 -3.93 19.62 -0.52
CA ALA A 247 -3.95 21.01 -0.06
C ALA A 247 -5.20 21.30 0.80
N ILE A 248 -6.38 20.85 0.35
CA ILE A 248 -7.64 21.05 1.06
C ILE A 248 -7.62 20.30 2.40
N ILE A 249 -7.20 19.03 2.42
CA ILE A 249 -7.27 18.19 3.62
C ILE A 249 -6.17 18.54 4.63
N THR A 250 -4.93 18.69 4.17
CA THR A 250 -3.76 18.80 5.06
C THR A 250 -3.39 20.24 5.40
N ARG A 251 -3.63 21.21 4.50
CA ARG A 251 -3.29 22.63 4.72
C ARG A 251 -4.50 23.41 5.23
N ILE A 252 -5.60 23.42 4.48
CA ILE A 252 -6.82 24.17 4.85
C ILE A 252 -7.54 23.45 6.01
N GLY A 253 -7.73 22.13 5.88
CA GLY A 253 -8.38 21.25 6.84
C GLY A 253 -7.53 20.84 8.05
N LYS A 254 -6.44 21.56 8.36
CA LYS A 254 -5.48 21.21 9.43
C LYS A 254 -6.10 21.03 10.81
N ARG A 255 -7.28 21.61 11.07
CA ARG A 255 -8.06 21.46 12.31
C ARG A 255 -8.66 20.06 12.47
N TYR A 256 -9.01 19.42 11.36
CA TYR A 256 -9.72 18.14 11.34
C TYR A 256 -8.79 16.97 11.02
N CYS A 257 -7.64 17.23 10.37
CA CYS A 257 -6.68 16.20 9.99
C CYS A 257 -5.56 16.03 11.06
N PRO A 258 -5.48 14.87 11.73
CA PRO A 258 -4.43 14.56 12.70
C PRO A 258 -3.02 14.75 12.13
N TYR A 259 -2.10 15.17 13.01
CA TYR A 259 -0.70 15.41 12.64
C TYR A 259 -0.03 14.20 11.97
N LEU A 260 -0.30 12.98 12.45
CA LEU A 260 0.27 11.74 11.89
C LEU A 260 -0.04 11.60 10.40
N ILE A 261 -1.29 11.83 10.02
CA ILE A 261 -1.75 11.72 8.64
C ILE A 261 -1.12 12.82 7.80
N ARG A 262 -1.15 14.08 8.26
CA ARG A 262 -0.53 15.21 7.55
C ARG A 262 0.96 15.00 7.30
N TRP A 263 1.67 14.46 8.29
CA TRP A 263 3.09 14.18 8.22
C TRP A 263 3.40 13.08 7.21
N HIS A 264 2.77 11.90 7.31
CA HIS A 264 3.00 10.82 6.36
C HIS A 264 2.58 11.17 4.93
N TRP A 265 1.48 11.90 4.75
CA TRP A 265 1.04 12.35 3.44
C TRP A 265 2.03 13.34 2.81
N THR A 266 2.49 14.33 3.58
CA THR A 266 3.47 15.32 3.08
C THR A 266 4.81 14.66 2.80
N PHE A 267 5.24 13.70 3.63
CA PHE A 267 6.45 12.92 3.39
C PHE A 267 6.37 12.16 2.06
N LEU A 268 5.25 11.47 1.80
CA LEU A 268 5.00 10.75 0.54
C LEU A 268 5.05 11.68 -0.69
N LEU A 269 4.51 12.89 -0.58
CA LEU A 269 4.60 13.87 -1.68
C LEU A 269 6.03 14.31 -1.97
N ILE A 270 6.83 14.56 -0.93
CA ILE A 270 8.22 14.99 -1.08
C ILE A 270 9.06 13.86 -1.67
N ILE A 271 8.91 12.63 -1.15
CA ILE A 271 9.68 11.51 -1.67
C ILE A 271 9.27 11.16 -3.10
N GLY A 272 7.99 11.29 -3.47
CA GLY A 272 7.52 11.07 -4.84
C GLY A 272 8.28 11.89 -5.90
N LEU A 273 8.84 13.06 -5.55
CA LEU A 273 9.70 13.84 -6.45
C LEU A 273 11.05 13.16 -6.71
N ILE A 274 11.63 12.51 -5.70
CA ILE A 274 12.92 11.80 -5.78
C ILE A 274 12.73 10.43 -6.42
N GLU A 275 11.62 9.75 -6.12
CA GLU A 275 11.31 8.42 -6.64
C GLU A 275 11.24 8.39 -8.16
N GLN A 276 10.69 9.44 -8.78
CA GLN A 276 10.65 9.54 -10.24
C GLN A 276 12.05 9.39 -10.86
N ILE A 277 13.08 10.00 -10.25
CA ILE A 277 14.46 9.90 -10.72
C ILE A 277 14.93 8.45 -10.66
N LEU A 278 14.68 7.76 -9.56
CA LEU A 278 15.04 6.34 -9.38
C LEU A 278 14.31 5.43 -10.37
N ILE A 279 13.01 5.66 -10.57
CA ILE A 279 12.18 4.88 -11.49
C ILE A 279 12.66 5.06 -12.94
N TYR A 280 12.88 6.30 -13.39
CA TYR A 280 13.39 6.57 -14.74
C TYR A 280 14.79 6.00 -14.95
N PHE A 281 15.65 6.04 -13.94
CA PHE A 281 16.96 5.41 -14.00
C PHE A 281 16.83 3.90 -14.26
N ILE A 282 16.02 3.19 -13.47
CA ILE A 282 15.80 1.76 -13.64
C ILE A 282 15.17 1.41 -14.98
N TYR A 283 14.22 2.21 -15.47
CA TYR A 283 13.67 1.99 -16.80
C TYR A 283 14.70 2.14 -17.92
N ARG A 284 15.63 3.10 -17.80
CA ARG A 284 16.72 3.26 -18.77
C ARG A 284 17.69 2.07 -18.74
N VAL A 285 18.08 1.61 -17.54
CA VAL A 285 18.95 0.43 -17.39
C VAL A 285 18.25 -0.82 -17.96
N TYR A 286 16.96 -1.01 -17.64
CA TYR A 286 16.15 -2.11 -18.14
C TYR A 286 16.01 -2.07 -19.67
N TYR A 287 15.79 -0.88 -20.24
CA TYR A 287 15.70 -0.68 -21.67
C TYR A 287 17.02 -1.05 -22.36
N PHE A 288 18.14 -0.55 -21.85
CA PHE A 288 19.47 -0.86 -22.38
C PHE A 288 19.75 -2.37 -22.34
N GLN A 289 19.43 -3.03 -21.23
CA GLN A 289 19.58 -4.47 -21.11
C GLN A 289 18.69 -5.23 -22.12
N SER A 290 17.42 -4.85 -22.24
CA SER A 290 16.43 -5.60 -23.04
C SER A 290 16.59 -5.40 -24.55
N PHE A 291 16.95 -4.19 -24.98
CA PHE A 291 16.98 -3.81 -26.39
C PHE A 291 18.38 -3.68 -26.98
N VAL A 292 19.44 -3.67 -26.15
CA VAL A 292 20.83 -3.60 -26.62
C VAL A 292 21.60 -4.87 -26.25
N LEU A 293 21.71 -5.19 -24.95
CA LEU A 293 22.56 -6.31 -24.51
C LEU A 293 21.98 -7.69 -24.87
N ILE A 294 20.69 -7.94 -24.62
CA ILE A 294 20.06 -9.25 -24.93
C ILE A 294 20.07 -9.55 -26.44
N PRO A 295 19.81 -8.60 -27.35
CA PRO A 295 19.97 -8.86 -28.78
C PRO A 295 21.42 -9.17 -29.17
N GLN A 296 22.40 -8.53 -28.55
CA GLN A 296 23.82 -8.79 -28.81
C GLN A 296 24.26 -10.20 -28.39
N THR A 297 23.73 -10.77 -27.30
CA THR A 297 23.99 -12.18 -26.96
C THR A 297 23.44 -13.15 -28.00
N LYS A 298 22.28 -12.82 -28.59
CA LYS A 298 21.61 -13.69 -29.58
C LYS A 298 22.22 -13.60 -30.98
N ALA A 299 22.87 -12.49 -31.32
CA ALA A 299 23.52 -12.31 -32.62
C ALA A 299 24.71 -13.27 -32.81
N TYR A 300 25.41 -13.63 -31.73
CA TYR A 300 26.52 -14.58 -31.74
C TYR A 300 26.04 -15.95 -31.24
N ALA A 301 25.24 -16.65 -32.05
CA ALA A 301 24.57 -17.90 -31.68
C ALA A 301 25.47 -18.99 -31.03
N ASN A 302 26.78 -18.98 -31.32
CA ASN A 302 27.74 -19.98 -30.85
C ASN A 302 28.85 -19.42 -29.94
N TYR A 303 28.89 -18.11 -29.67
CA TYR A 303 29.91 -17.50 -28.81
C TYR A 303 29.28 -16.44 -27.93
N VAL A 304 29.13 -16.75 -26.64
CA VAL A 304 28.67 -15.77 -25.66
C VAL A 304 29.90 -15.10 -25.06
N ASP A 305 30.12 -13.82 -25.39
CA ASP A 305 31.20 -13.02 -24.81
C ASP A 305 31.03 -12.95 -23.28
N PRO A 306 32.00 -13.47 -22.48
CA PRO A 306 31.96 -13.41 -21.02
C PRO A 306 31.83 -11.98 -20.48
N SER A 307 32.38 -10.98 -21.19
CA SER A 307 32.29 -9.58 -20.79
C SER A 307 30.85 -9.07 -20.82
N LEU A 308 30.05 -9.54 -21.78
CA LEU A 308 28.67 -9.14 -21.96
C LEU A 308 27.74 -9.81 -20.94
N ILE A 309 28.02 -11.07 -20.58
CA ILE A 309 27.35 -11.75 -19.46
C ILE A 309 27.63 -11.00 -18.14
N LEU A 310 28.89 -10.61 -17.90
CA LEU A 310 29.26 -9.85 -16.71
C LEU A 310 28.51 -8.51 -16.64
N GLN A 311 28.43 -7.78 -17.74
CA GLN A 311 27.65 -6.54 -17.83
C GLN A 311 26.18 -6.78 -17.50
N MET A 312 25.55 -7.80 -18.09
CA MET A 312 24.16 -8.14 -17.81
C MET A 312 23.92 -8.49 -16.33
N ASN A 313 24.82 -9.27 -15.72
CA ASN A 313 24.73 -9.65 -14.31
C ASN A 313 24.93 -8.45 -13.38
N LEU A 314 25.87 -7.56 -13.71
CA LEU A 314 26.08 -6.32 -12.96
C LEU A 314 24.84 -5.42 -13.02
N LEU A 315 24.25 -5.24 -14.22
CA LEU A 315 23.03 -4.45 -14.39
C LEU A 315 21.84 -5.09 -13.65
N ASN A 316 21.70 -6.41 -13.69
CA ASN A 316 20.71 -7.13 -12.88
C ASN A 316 20.91 -6.89 -11.38
N GLY A 317 22.16 -6.92 -10.91
CA GLY A 317 22.50 -6.62 -9.51
C GLY A 317 22.12 -5.20 -9.12
N ILE A 318 22.41 -4.21 -9.96
CA ILE A 318 22.03 -2.81 -9.76
C ILE A 318 20.51 -2.66 -9.70
N ILE A 319 19.80 -3.24 -10.67
CA ILE A 319 18.32 -3.21 -10.72
C ILE A 319 17.75 -3.82 -9.43
N THR A 320 18.22 -5.01 -9.07
CA THR A 320 17.74 -5.73 -7.88
C THR A 320 17.98 -4.92 -6.61
N CYS A 321 19.19 -4.38 -6.44
CA CYS A 321 19.56 -3.58 -5.27
C CYS A 321 18.70 -2.33 -5.13
N VAL A 322 18.54 -1.56 -6.20
CA VAL A 322 17.75 -0.31 -6.18
C VAL A 322 16.27 -0.60 -5.95
N VAL A 323 15.69 -1.60 -6.64
CA VAL A 323 14.27 -1.95 -6.49
C VAL A 323 13.99 -2.48 -5.08
N LEU A 324 14.85 -3.35 -4.54
CA LEU A 324 14.70 -3.85 -3.17
C LEU A 324 14.85 -2.74 -2.13
N ALA A 325 15.82 -1.83 -2.31
CA ALA A 325 16.00 -0.69 -1.42
C ALA A 325 14.77 0.24 -1.45
N HIS A 326 14.22 0.48 -2.65
CA HIS A 326 13.06 1.35 -2.84
C HIS A 326 11.78 0.73 -2.24
N ILE A 327 11.44 -0.51 -2.61
CA ILE A 327 10.28 -1.22 -2.04
C ILE A 327 10.45 -1.40 -0.53
N GLY A 328 11.65 -1.76 -0.07
CA GLY A 328 11.97 -1.89 1.35
C GLY A 328 11.78 -0.59 2.12
N PHE A 329 12.13 0.56 1.52
CA PHE A 329 11.90 1.88 2.11
C PHE A 329 10.39 2.21 2.23
N ILE A 330 9.58 1.87 1.22
CA ILE A 330 8.12 2.08 1.29
C ILE A 330 7.48 1.17 2.33
N ILE A 331 7.87 -0.11 2.37
CA ILE A 331 7.40 -1.06 3.39
C ILE A 331 7.81 -0.59 4.79
N PHE A 332 9.03 -0.04 4.94
CA PHE A 332 9.48 0.57 6.19
C PHE A 332 8.57 1.74 6.61
N GLY A 333 8.27 2.67 5.70
CA GLY A 333 7.36 3.78 5.97
C GLY A 333 5.94 3.32 6.32
N LEU A 334 5.44 2.31 5.61
CA LEU A 334 4.15 1.67 5.84
C LEU A 334 4.03 1.07 7.24
N PHE A 335 5.03 0.28 7.67
CA PHE A 335 5.06 -0.28 9.01
C PHE A 335 5.11 0.82 10.07
N HIS A 336 5.92 1.86 9.88
CA HIS A 336 5.96 3.00 10.79
C HIS A 336 4.58 3.66 10.93
N ALA A 337 3.88 3.91 9.82
CA ALA A 337 2.55 4.52 9.83
C ALA A 337 1.52 3.67 10.57
N ILE A 338 1.54 2.36 10.34
CA ILE A 338 0.65 1.38 11.00
C ILE A 338 0.93 1.28 12.50
N TRP A 339 2.19 1.40 12.92
CA TRP A 339 2.56 1.51 14.33
C TRP A 339 2.27 2.90 14.93
N GLY A 340 1.84 3.88 14.11
CA GLY A 340 1.62 5.25 14.53
C GLY A 340 2.90 5.99 14.89
N GLN A 341 4.02 5.58 14.28
CA GLN A 341 5.35 6.09 14.54
C GLN A 341 5.83 6.95 13.37
N TYR A 342 6.67 7.90 13.70
CA TYR A 342 7.42 8.68 12.72
C TYR A 342 8.84 8.10 12.61
N PHE A 343 9.53 8.42 11.52
CA PHE A 343 10.92 8.05 11.29
C PHE A 343 11.68 9.27 10.78
N TYR A 344 13.01 9.26 10.93
CA TYR A 344 13.84 10.40 10.56
C TYR A 344 14.74 10.07 9.38
N VAL A 345 14.49 10.71 8.24
CA VAL A 345 15.40 10.75 7.10
C VAL A 345 15.85 12.21 6.94
N PRO A 346 17.16 12.49 7.03
CA PRO A 346 17.68 13.85 6.85
C PRO A 346 17.21 14.44 5.53
N PHE A 347 17.10 15.77 5.46
CA PHE A 347 16.55 16.52 4.34
C PHE A 347 15.05 16.27 4.10
N LEU A 348 14.57 15.04 3.95
CA LEU A 348 13.15 14.75 3.71
C LEU A 348 12.27 15.18 4.87
N VAL A 349 12.68 14.85 6.10
CA VAL A 349 11.90 15.19 7.28
C VAL A 349 11.93 16.67 7.57
N GLU A 350 13.06 17.36 7.42
CA GLU A 350 13.12 18.82 7.61
C GLU A 350 12.20 19.55 6.62
N ASN A 351 12.15 19.13 5.34
CA ASN A 351 11.20 19.68 4.38
C ASN A 351 9.74 19.33 4.73
N THR A 352 9.49 18.09 5.16
CA THR A 352 8.15 17.66 5.60
C THR A 352 7.65 18.53 6.75
N GLU A 353 8.50 18.79 7.74
CA GLU A 353 8.21 19.60 8.92
C GLU A 353 7.96 21.07 8.56
N LEU A 354 8.71 21.65 7.62
CA LEU A 354 8.46 23.00 7.10
C LEU A 354 7.06 23.14 6.48
N HIS A 355 6.58 22.10 5.79
CA HIS A 355 5.26 22.11 5.17
C HIS A 355 4.12 21.77 6.16
N VAL A 356 4.33 20.87 7.12
CA VAL A 356 3.27 20.45 8.05
C VAL A 356 3.11 21.44 9.21
N GLY A 357 4.19 22.13 9.58
CA GLY A 357 4.28 22.96 10.77
C GLY A 357 4.43 22.11 12.05
N PRO A 358 4.66 22.76 13.21
CA PRO A 358 4.96 22.06 14.45
C PRO A 358 3.78 21.23 14.95
N ARG A 359 4.10 20.12 15.62
CA ARG A 359 3.12 19.26 16.26
C ARG A 359 2.49 19.96 17.47
N PRO A 360 1.16 19.95 17.64
CA PRO A 360 0.53 20.62 18.77
C PRO A 360 0.90 19.92 20.08
N ALA A 361 1.62 20.60 20.98
CA ALA A 361 2.09 20.01 22.24
C ALA A 361 0.96 19.61 23.19
N ASN A 362 -0.17 20.32 23.14
CA ASN A 362 -1.29 20.19 24.10
C ASN A 362 -2.36 19.18 23.66
N SER A 363 -2.16 18.47 22.54
CA SER A 363 -3.15 17.51 22.04
C SER A 363 -2.95 16.15 22.68
N ILE A 364 -4.03 15.59 23.26
CA ILE A 364 -4.06 14.22 23.81
C ILE A 364 -3.69 13.20 22.71
N TYR A 365 -4.01 13.51 21.45
CA TYR A 365 -3.73 12.66 20.29
C TYR A 365 -2.32 12.82 19.74
N SER A 366 -1.58 13.86 20.16
CA SER A 366 -0.18 14.04 19.79
C SER A 366 0.76 13.53 20.88
N GLY A 367 0.50 13.79 22.17
CA GLY A 367 1.48 13.42 23.20
C GLY A 367 2.83 14.14 23.03
N GLY A 368 2.82 15.38 22.53
CA GLY A 368 3.97 16.29 22.52
C GLY A 368 4.72 16.42 21.19
N TYR A 369 5.84 17.16 21.19
CA TYR A 369 6.71 17.33 20.03
C TYR A 369 7.37 16.01 19.59
N THR A 370 7.69 15.89 18.31
CA THR A 370 8.59 14.81 17.85
C THR A 370 9.99 15.06 18.38
N SER A 371 10.81 14.01 18.47
CA SER A 371 12.15 14.14 19.04
C SER A 371 13.07 15.08 18.26
N TRP A 372 12.85 15.30 16.96
CA TRP A 372 13.60 16.28 16.16
C TRP A 372 13.02 17.70 16.18
N GLN A 373 11.79 17.86 16.69
CA GLN A 373 11.21 19.19 16.97
C GLN A 373 11.68 19.75 18.31
N ASP A 374 12.17 18.91 19.23
CA ASP A 374 12.73 19.37 20.51
C ASP A 374 14.06 20.11 20.26
N PRO A 375 14.18 21.40 20.64
CA PRO A 375 15.40 22.19 20.44
C PRO A 375 16.67 21.51 20.94
N LYS A 376 16.59 20.81 22.10
CA LYS A 376 17.76 20.16 22.72
C LYS A 376 18.23 18.94 21.94
N GLU A 377 17.32 18.19 21.33
CA GLU A 377 17.68 17.06 20.47
C GLU A 377 18.08 17.54 19.08
N LYS A 378 17.47 18.61 18.56
CA LYS A 378 17.84 19.20 17.28
C LYS A 378 19.31 19.63 17.24
N GLU A 379 19.77 20.30 18.29
CA GLU A 379 21.19 20.68 18.44
C GLU A 379 22.12 19.44 18.47
N LYS A 380 21.70 18.37 19.17
CA LYS A 380 22.47 17.11 19.17
C LYS A 380 22.48 16.41 17.83
N ILE A 381 21.41 16.50 17.02
CA ILE A 381 21.36 15.92 15.68
C ILE A 381 22.33 16.66 14.76
N LEU A 382 22.38 17.99 14.82
CA LEU A 382 23.32 18.81 14.05
C LEU A 382 24.79 18.48 14.36
N ASN A 383 25.07 18.15 15.61
CA ASN A 383 26.43 17.82 16.06
C ASN A 383 26.82 16.34 15.89
N ARG A 384 25.96 15.49 15.29
CA ARG A 384 26.24 14.06 15.07
C ARG A 384 26.71 13.80 13.64
N VAL A 385 27.75 12.97 13.50
CA VAL A 385 28.21 12.44 12.20
C VAL A 385 27.13 11.57 11.53
N PHE A 386 26.43 10.75 12.33
CA PHE A 386 25.31 9.94 11.84
C PHE A 386 24.02 10.32 12.59
N PRO A 387 22.99 10.80 11.87
CA PRO A 387 21.72 11.12 12.48
C PRO A 387 21.03 9.86 12.99
N LYS A 388 20.32 9.99 14.11
CA LYS A 388 19.51 8.88 14.63
C LYS A 388 18.30 8.72 13.70
N LEU A 389 18.19 7.59 13.02
CA LEU A 389 17.11 7.36 12.05
C LEU A 389 15.81 6.88 12.74
N TRP A 390 15.92 6.31 13.94
CA TRP A 390 14.83 5.65 14.65
C TRP A 390 14.47 6.32 15.98
N TYR A 391 13.23 6.80 16.11
CA TYR A 391 12.71 7.44 17.33
C TYR A 391 11.48 6.71 17.94
N GLY A 392 11.13 5.53 17.41
CA GLY A 392 10.01 4.70 17.86
C GLY A 392 10.31 3.87 19.12
N TRP A 393 9.61 2.74 19.29
CA TRP A 393 9.64 1.93 20.52
C TRP A 393 11.04 1.39 20.89
N PHE A 394 11.87 1.06 19.89
CA PHE A 394 13.26 0.64 20.08
C PHE A 394 14.23 1.80 20.27
N GLY A 395 13.78 3.04 20.10
CA GLY A 395 14.56 4.24 20.33
C GLY A 395 14.66 4.52 21.83
N ARG A 396 15.84 4.91 22.31
CA ARG A 396 15.94 5.57 23.62
C ARG A 396 15.16 6.88 23.54
N GLY A 397 14.09 7.01 24.32
CA GLY A 397 13.37 8.27 24.49
C GLY A 397 14.29 9.36 25.06
N THR A 398 13.82 10.61 25.03
CA THR A 398 14.56 11.78 25.56
C THR A 398 14.80 11.66 27.08
N ASN A 399 13.92 10.97 27.80
CA ASN A 399 14.10 10.61 29.21
C ASN A 399 14.60 9.16 29.36
N ARG A 400 15.64 9.00 30.19
CA ARG A 400 16.47 7.80 30.36
C ARG A 400 15.77 6.54 30.90
N THR A 401 14.47 6.57 31.16
CA THR A 401 13.76 5.47 31.84
C THR A 401 12.64 4.92 30.98
N ASN A 402 12.97 3.96 30.10
CA ASN A 402 11.96 3.13 29.46
C ASN A 402 11.95 1.74 30.15
N PRO A 403 11.11 1.55 31.19
CA PRO A 403 11.16 0.38 32.06
C PRO A 403 10.97 -0.95 31.31
N MET A 404 10.19 -0.93 30.23
CA MET A 404 9.98 -2.10 29.36
C MET A 404 11.26 -2.51 28.62
N LEU A 405 12.00 -1.54 28.05
CA LEU A 405 13.24 -1.80 27.32
C LEU A 405 14.34 -2.29 28.30
N THR A 406 14.37 -1.80 29.54
CA THR A 406 15.29 -2.31 30.57
C THR A 406 14.98 -3.75 30.99
N ASN A 407 13.70 -4.14 31.01
CA ASN A 407 13.32 -5.52 31.35
C ASN A 407 13.63 -6.48 30.20
N VAL A 408 13.32 -6.12 28.96
CA VAL A 408 13.65 -6.92 27.77
C VAL A 408 15.16 -7.04 27.59
N THR A 409 15.93 -5.95 27.73
CA THR A 409 17.40 -6.01 27.64
C THR A 409 18.03 -6.80 28.79
N ARG A 410 17.46 -6.77 30.00
CA ARG A 410 17.89 -7.68 31.10
C ARG A 410 17.61 -9.13 30.75
N LEU A 411 16.47 -9.43 30.14
CA LEU A 411 16.09 -10.79 29.75
C LEU A 411 17.02 -11.33 28.65
N PHE A 412 17.30 -10.53 27.61
CA PHE A 412 18.29 -10.86 26.58
C PHE A 412 19.70 -11.00 27.17
N LYS A 413 20.12 -10.12 28.08
CA LYS A 413 21.41 -10.26 28.77
C LYS A 413 21.48 -11.54 29.60
N LYS A 414 20.39 -11.96 30.25
CA LYS A 414 20.32 -13.24 30.98
C LYS A 414 20.41 -14.43 30.02
N ILE A 415 19.74 -14.39 28.87
CA ILE A 415 19.80 -15.44 27.85
C ILE A 415 21.22 -15.55 27.28
N ILE A 416 21.83 -14.43 26.87
CA ILE A 416 23.21 -14.39 26.36
C ILE A 416 24.21 -14.89 27.40
N LYS A 417 24.03 -14.52 28.68
CA LYS A 417 24.91 -14.97 29.77
C LYS A 417 24.72 -16.45 30.10
N LYS A 418 23.52 -17.02 29.87
CA LYS A 418 23.29 -18.47 29.93
C LYS A 418 23.95 -19.19 28.74
N PHE A 419 23.89 -18.60 27.55
CA PHE A 419 24.51 -19.16 26.34
C PHE A 419 26.03 -19.18 26.45
N ARG A 420 26.67 -18.08 26.89
CA ARG A 420 28.10 -17.96 27.18
C ARG A 420 28.63 -18.79 28.36
N LYS A 421 27.75 -19.50 29.07
CA LYS A 421 28.12 -20.44 30.13
C LYS A 421 27.99 -21.89 29.69
N LYS A 422 27.33 -22.14 28.56
CA LYS A 422 27.16 -23.47 27.95
C LYS A 422 28.13 -23.73 26.79
N PHE A 423 28.70 -22.66 26.24
CA PHE A 423 29.88 -22.62 25.38
C PHE A 423 30.91 -21.73 26.07
#